data_AF-A0A8T2ZVP8-F1
#
_entry.id   AF-A0A8T2ZVP8-F1
#
_cell.length_a   1.000
_cell.length_b   1.000
_cell.length_c   1.000
_cell.angle_alpha   90.00
_cell.angle_beta   90.00
_cell.angle_gamma   90.00
#
_symmetry.space_group_name_H-M   'P 1'
#
loop_
_entity.id
_entity.type
_entity.pdbx_description
1 polymer ?
#
loop_
_entity_poly.entity_id
_entity_poly.type
_entity_poly.pdbx_seq_one_letter_code
_entity_poly.pdbx_strand_id
1 'polypeptide(L)'
;GMLVGEEAFARIAPAISGIADRSTVHNLFRALAGDQQGISLGTWVTYVDELLKVHGARKSYGIRESTWISDEKILCIGSSKKRPVVKWENNMAWPGKVILTDKAIYFEAFDLRGKKDSTRLDLTANKMQVEKTKVGPFGVVLFDSAVSISSGPK
;
A
#
# COMPACT_ATOMS: atom_id res chain seq x y z
N GLY A 1 -21.48 -19.13 14.52
CA GLY A 1 -22.06 -18.06 13.69
C GLY A 1 -21.96 -18.46 12.24
N MET A 2 -22.85 -17.99 11.36
CA MET A 2 -22.76 -18.28 9.93
C MET A 2 -21.49 -17.64 9.35
N LEU A 3 -20.67 -18.44 8.69
CA LEU A 3 -19.45 -17.99 8.02
C LEU A 3 -19.69 -17.95 6.51
N VAL A 4 -19.11 -16.97 5.83
CA VAL A 4 -19.05 -16.94 4.37
C VAL A 4 -17.87 -17.79 3.92
N GLY A 5 -18.14 -18.84 3.13
CA GLY A 5 -17.11 -19.68 2.52
C GLY A 5 -16.51 -19.07 1.25
N GLU A 6 -15.39 -19.62 0.81
CA GLU A 6 -14.58 -19.09 -0.30
C GLU A 6 -15.37 -18.96 -1.59
N GLU A 7 -16.11 -20.00 -1.99
CA GLU A 7 -16.93 -20.00 -3.22
C GLU A 7 -17.99 -18.90 -3.23
N ALA A 8 -18.67 -18.71 -2.10
CA ALA A 8 -19.69 -17.67 -1.97
C ALA A 8 -19.05 -16.27 -2.08
N PHE A 9 -17.90 -16.08 -1.44
CA PHE A 9 -17.13 -14.84 -1.51
C PHE A 9 -16.63 -14.57 -2.94
N ALA A 10 -15.99 -15.56 -3.58
CA ALA A 10 -15.46 -15.47 -4.93
C ALA A 10 -16.51 -15.14 -5.98
N ARG A 11 -17.75 -15.60 -5.78
CA ARG A 11 -18.89 -15.28 -6.65
C ARG A 11 -19.41 -13.86 -6.49
N ILE A 12 -19.51 -13.36 -5.25
CA ILE A 12 -20.20 -12.09 -4.95
C ILE A 12 -19.23 -10.91 -4.92
N ALA A 13 -18.08 -11.06 -4.27
CA ALA A 13 -17.15 -9.96 -4.03
C ALA A 13 -16.68 -9.26 -5.32
N PRO A 14 -16.34 -9.95 -6.42
CA PRO A 14 -15.93 -9.29 -7.66
C PRO A 14 -17.07 -8.60 -8.43
N ALA A 15 -18.33 -8.88 -8.09
CA ALA A 15 -19.47 -8.17 -8.66
C ALA A 15 -19.66 -6.77 -8.03
N ILE A 16 -19.00 -6.51 -6.89
CA ILE A 16 -19.08 -5.24 -6.18
C ILE A 16 -17.79 -4.46 -6.44
N SER A 17 -17.91 -3.33 -7.13
CA SER A 17 -16.78 -2.47 -7.50
C SER A 17 -15.95 -2.08 -6.27
N GLY A 18 -14.64 -2.35 -6.34
CA GLY A 18 -13.67 -1.96 -5.31
C GLY A 18 -13.54 -2.94 -4.14
N ILE A 19 -14.34 -4.01 -4.06
CA ILE A 19 -14.19 -5.04 -3.04
C ILE A 19 -13.08 -6.03 -3.42
N ALA A 20 -13.17 -6.68 -4.58
CA ALA A 20 -12.17 -7.65 -5.01
C ALA A 20 -12.07 -7.72 -6.53
N ASP A 21 -10.88 -8.02 -7.05
CA ASP A 21 -10.71 -8.39 -8.45
C ASP A 21 -10.83 -9.91 -8.59
N ARG A 22 -11.36 -10.38 -9.73
CA ARG A 22 -11.48 -11.84 -9.99
C ARG A 22 -10.15 -12.57 -9.86
N SER A 23 -9.04 -11.92 -10.19
CA SER A 23 -7.70 -12.50 -10.11
C SER A 23 -7.14 -12.58 -8.68
N THR A 24 -7.61 -11.73 -7.77
CA THR A 24 -7.08 -11.62 -6.39
C THR A 24 -8.05 -12.11 -5.33
N VAL A 25 -9.30 -12.42 -5.70
CA VAL A 25 -10.39 -12.71 -4.76
C VAL A 25 -10.10 -13.86 -3.81
N HIS A 26 -9.44 -14.93 -4.28
CA HIS A 26 -9.08 -16.08 -3.44
C HIS A 26 -7.99 -15.73 -2.42
N ASN A 27 -7.02 -14.90 -2.81
CA ASN A 27 -5.99 -14.41 -1.89
C ASN A 27 -6.59 -13.48 -0.83
N LEU A 28 -7.51 -12.61 -1.24
CA LEU A 28 -8.22 -11.73 -0.32
C LEU A 28 -9.07 -12.54 0.68
N PHE A 29 -9.79 -13.56 0.19
CA PHE A 29 -10.55 -14.46 1.06
C PHE A 29 -9.64 -15.11 2.11
N ARG A 30 -8.52 -15.71 1.68
CA ARG A 30 -7.54 -16.33 2.58
C ARG A 30 -6.99 -15.35 3.61
N ALA A 31 -6.70 -14.11 3.21
CA ALA A 31 -6.24 -13.08 4.13
C ALA A 31 -7.30 -12.69 5.17
N LEU A 32 -8.58 -12.63 4.79
CA LEU A 32 -9.68 -12.28 5.68
C LEU A 32 -10.11 -13.44 6.58
N ALA A 33 -10.13 -14.67 6.07
CA ALA A 33 -10.49 -15.86 6.83
C ALA A 33 -9.35 -16.30 7.78
N GLY A 34 -8.09 -16.08 7.40
CA GLY A 34 -6.94 -16.59 8.14
C GLY A 34 -7.01 -18.12 8.25
N ASP A 35 -6.83 -18.64 9.46
CA ASP A 35 -6.92 -20.08 9.74
C ASP A 35 -8.37 -20.56 9.98
N GLN A 36 -9.38 -19.69 9.80
CA GLN A 36 -10.79 -20.03 10.00
C GLN A 36 -11.39 -20.68 8.74
N GLN A 37 -12.47 -21.43 8.94
CA GLN A 37 -13.22 -22.07 7.84
C GLN A 37 -13.93 -21.06 6.91
N GLY A 38 -13.99 -19.78 7.29
CA GLY A 38 -14.60 -18.72 6.48
C GLY A 38 -14.63 -17.37 7.18
N ILE A 39 -15.23 -16.38 6.50
CA ILE A 39 -15.27 -15.01 6.97
C ILE A 39 -16.50 -14.82 7.87
N SER A 40 -16.27 -14.36 9.11
CA SER A 40 -17.34 -14.01 10.02
C SER A 40 -17.99 -12.67 9.65
N LEU A 41 -19.24 -12.44 10.08
CA LEU A 41 -19.89 -11.14 9.88
C LEU A 41 -19.07 -9.98 10.50
N GLY A 42 -18.48 -10.18 11.67
CA GLY A 42 -17.65 -9.17 12.32
C GLY A 42 -16.42 -8.80 11.49
N THR A 43 -15.70 -9.81 10.98
CA THR A 43 -14.56 -9.61 10.08
C THR A 43 -14.97 -8.88 8.81
N TRP A 44 -16.11 -9.28 8.22
CA TRP A 44 -16.64 -8.66 7.01
C TRP A 44 -17.00 -7.18 7.21
N VAL A 45 -17.74 -6.86 8.27
CA VAL A 45 -18.13 -5.48 8.59
C VAL A 45 -16.89 -4.61 8.82
N THR A 46 -15.91 -5.10 9.57
CA THR A 46 -14.64 -4.39 9.78
C THR A 46 -13.90 -4.14 8.47
N TYR A 47 -13.82 -5.15 7.61
CA TYR A 47 -13.17 -5.01 6.31
C TYR A 47 -13.85 -3.95 5.43
N VAL A 48 -15.19 -3.95 5.34
CA VAL A 48 -15.94 -2.95 4.56
C VAL A 48 -15.78 -1.54 5.15
N ASP A 49 -15.81 -1.40 6.49
CA ASP A 49 -15.60 -0.11 7.16
C ASP A 49 -14.22 0.47 6.87
N GLU A 50 -13.16 -0.34 6.97
CA GLU A 50 -11.80 0.09 6.61
C GLU A 50 -11.67 0.43 5.12
N LEU A 51 -12.34 -0.32 4.24
CA LEU A 51 -12.35 -0.05 2.81
C LEU A 51 -13.02 1.30 2.49
N LEU A 52 -14.12 1.62 3.18
CA LEU A 52 -14.81 2.91 3.07
C LEU A 52 -13.94 4.07 3.58
N LYS A 53 -13.21 3.88 4.69
CA LYS A 53 -12.26 4.88 5.21
C LYS A 53 -11.15 5.17 4.20
N VAL A 54 -10.56 4.12 3.61
CA VAL A 54 -9.54 4.27 2.56
C VAL A 54 -10.11 4.97 1.33
N HIS A 55 -11.32 4.63 0.90
CA HIS A 55 -11.98 5.28 -0.23
C HIS A 55 -12.29 6.77 0.04
N GLY A 56 -12.78 7.09 1.24
CA GLY A 56 -13.01 8.46 1.68
C GLY A 56 -11.72 9.28 1.72
N ALA A 57 -10.64 8.69 2.25
CA ALA A 57 -9.31 9.30 2.24
C ALA A 57 -8.82 9.54 0.79
N ARG A 58 -8.94 8.57 -0.11
CA ARG A 58 -8.57 8.72 -1.53
C ARG A 58 -9.30 9.90 -2.20
N LYS A 59 -10.62 10.06 -1.94
CA LYS A 59 -11.39 11.20 -2.46
C LYS A 59 -10.90 12.54 -1.92
N SER A 60 -10.59 12.64 -0.63
CA SER A 60 -10.12 13.89 -0.03
C SER A 60 -8.73 14.30 -0.51
N TYR A 61 -7.84 13.33 -0.80
CA TYR A 61 -6.54 13.60 -1.42
C TYR A 61 -6.65 14.02 -2.88
N GLY A 62 -7.49 13.35 -3.68
CA GLY A 62 -7.72 13.71 -5.08
C GLY A 62 -8.30 15.11 -5.29
N ILE A 63 -8.89 15.71 -4.25
CA ILE A 63 -9.42 17.07 -4.26
C ILE A 63 -8.37 18.12 -3.86
N ARG A 64 -7.34 17.77 -3.06
CA ARG A 64 -6.34 18.74 -2.56
C ARG A 64 -5.06 18.82 -3.38
N GLU A 65 -4.68 17.77 -4.09
CA GLU A 65 -3.52 17.73 -4.98
C GLU A 65 -4.05 17.37 -6.37
N SER A 66 -4.02 18.31 -7.32
CA SER A 66 -4.48 18.14 -8.70
C SER A 66 -3.96 16.81 -9.27
N THR A 67 -4.87 16.04 -9.85
CA THR A 67 -4.92 14.57 -9.99
C THR A 67 -3.79 13.93 -10.82
N TRP A 68 -2.76 14.67 -11.19
CA TRP A 68 -1.71 14.24 -12.09
C TRP A 68 -0.35 14.72 -11.59
N ILE A 69 0.49 13.77 -11.18
CA ILE A 69 1.94 13.97 -11.11
C ILE A 69 2.44 13.56 -12.49
N SER A 70 2.72 14.53 -13.37
CA SER A 70 3.30 14.25 -14.70
C SER A 70 2.53 13.21 -15.54
N ASP A 71 1.20 13.37 -15.69
CA ASP A 71 0.32 12.43 -16.41
C ASP A 71 0.24 11.01 -15.82
N GLU A 72 0.52 10.88 -14.52
CA GLU A 72 0.29 9.65 -13.74
C GLU A 72 -0.91 9.79 -12.79
N LYS A 73 -1.73 8.75 -12.72
CA LYS A 73 -2.91 8.70 -11.83
C LYS A 73 -2.50 8.26 -10.44
N ILE A 74 -2.76 9.10 -9.44
CA ILE A 74 -2.52 8.74 -8.03
C ILE A 74 -3.46 7.61 -7.60
N LEU A 75 -2.88 6.51 -7.11
CA LEU A 75 -3.60 5.35 -6.59
C LEU A 75 -3.70 5.36 -5.05
N CYS A 76 -2.64 5.80 -4.37
CA CYS A 76 -2.58 5.84 -2.90
C CYS A 76 -1.57 6.87 -2.39
N ILE A 77 -1.83 7.45 -1.22
CA ILE A 77 -0.87 8.30 -0.51
C ILE A 77 -0.70 7.74 0.90
N GLY A 78 0.50 7.27 1.22
CA GLY A 78 0.93 6.92 2.57
C GLY A 78 1.53 8.14 3.26
N SER A 79 0.73 8.86 4.03
CA SER A 79 1.20 10.02 4.81
C SER A 79 0.54 10.06 6.18
N SER A 80 1.34 10.15 7.24
CA SER A 80 0.84 10.29 8.61
C SER A 80 1.78 11.15 9.43
N LYS A 81 1.21 12.13 10.14
CA LYS A 81 1.97 13.00 11.06
C LYS A 81 2.44 12.27 12.31
N LYS A 82 1.70 11.24 12.75
CA LYS A 82 2.02 10.47 13.97
C LYS A 82 2.96 9.29 13.70
N ARG A 83 2.88 8.71 12.50
CA ARG A 83 3.65 7.52 12.08
C ARG A 83 4.00 7.64 10.60
N PRO A 84 5.00 8.47 10.24
CA PRO A 84 5.36 8.69 8.84
C PRO A 84 5.87 7.41 8.17
N VAL A 85 5.83 7.40 6.84
CA VAL A 85 6.57 6.39 6.09
C VAL A 85 8.05 6.73 6.19
N VAL A 86 8.89 5.71 6.41
CA VAL A 86 10.34 5.89 6.58
C VAL A 86 11.05 5.25 5.41
N LYS A 87 11.77 6.04 4.62
CA LYS A 87 12.73 5.54 3.63
C LYS A 87 14.06 5.27 4.34
N TRP A 88 14.61 4.07 4.14
CA TRP A 88 15.93 3.71 4.64
C TRP A 88 16.96 3.79 3.51
N GLU A 89 18.00 4.60 3.68
CA GLU A 89 19.05 4.79 2.67
C GLU A 89 20.35 5.21 3.35
N ASN A 90 21.48 4.60 2.98
CA ASN A 90 22.82 4.91 3.53
C ASN A 90 22.88 4.90 5.08
N ASN A 91 22.26 3.91 5.73
CA ASN A 91 22.11 3.81 7.20
C ASN A 91 21.35 4.97 7.86
N MET A 92 20.63 5.77 7.07
CA MET A 92 19.79 6.87 7.56
C MET A 92 18.30 6.59 7.31
N ALA A 93 17.48 6.99 8.28
CA ALA A 93 16.03 6.94 8.22
C ALA A 93 15.48 8.31 7.85
N TRP A 94 14.80 8.38 6.71
CA TRP A 94 14.16 9.58 6.21
C TRP A 94 12.64 9.46 6.40
N PRO A 95 12.03 10.18 7.36
CA PRO A 95 10.58 10.22 7.50
C PRO A 95 9.97 11.08 6.38
N GLY A 96 8.83 10.66 5.85
CA GLY A 96 8.18 11.34 4.75
C GLY A 96 6.80 10.83 4.40
N LYS A 97 6.35 11.19 3.20
CA LYS A 97 5.16 10.61 2.55
C LYS A 97 5.55 9.81 1.32
N VAL A 98 4.79 8.74 1.07
CA VAL A 98 4.87 7.95 -0.16
C VAL A 98 3.63 8.21 -0.99
N ILE A 99 3.79 8.38 -2.29
CA ILE A 99 2.70 8.50 -3.26
C ILE A 99 2.87 7.37 -4.28
N LEU A 100 1.87 6.50 -4.37
CA LEU A 100 1.80 5.45 -5.38
C LEU A 100 0.93 5.94 -6.53
N THR A 101 1.44 5.86 -7.75
CA THR A 101 0.71 6.12 -9.00
C THR A 101 0.54 4.82 -9.80
N ASP A 102 -0.13 4.92 -10.93
CA ASP A 102 -0.25 3.85 -11.92
C ASP A 102 1.06 3.53 -12.66
N LYS A 103 2.12 4.35 -12.49
CA LYS A 103 3.44 4.14 -13.14
C LYS A 103 4.64 4.18 -12.19
N ALA A 104 4.54 4.78 -11.01
CA ALA A 104 5.68 5.03 -10.15
C ALA A 104 5.34 5.04 -8.65
N ILE A 105 6.37 4.88 -7.82
CA ILE A 105 6.34 5.25 -6.39
C ILE A 105 7.16 6.53 -6.21
N TYR A 106 6.57 7.55 -5.61
CA TYR A 106 7.28 8.74 -5.16
C TYR A 106 7.48 8.69 -3.66
N PHE A 107 8.65 9.10 -3.20
CA PHE A 107 8.93 9.38 -1.80
C PHE A 107 9.27 10.86 -1.66
N GLU A 108 8.62 11.54 -0.72
CA GLU A 108 8.91 12.93 -0.37
C GLU A 108 9.30 13.00 1.11
N ALA A 109 10.55 13.38 1.37
CA ALA A 109 11.01 13.55 2.74
C ALA A 109 10.31 14.73 3.42
N PHE A 110 10.03 14.61 4.72
CA PHE A 110 9.63 15.76 5.52
C PHE A 110 10.85 16.63 5.73
N ASP A 111 10.85 17.78 5.08
CA ASP A 111 12.03 18.63 5.09
C ASP A 111 12.01 19.62 6.26
N LEU A 112 13.17 19.80 6.89
CA LEU A 112 13.43 20.82 7.89
C LEU A 112 14.06 22.09 7.26
N ARG A 113 14.53 22.02 5.99
CA ARG A 113 15.33 23.07 5.33
C ARG A 113 14.72 23.70 4.06
N GLY A 114 13.47 23.37 3.71
CA GLY A 114 12.68 24.04 2.67
C GLY A 114 12.87 23.57 1.22
N LYS A 115 13.80 22.65 0.92
CA LYS A 115 13.95 22.00 -0.39
C LYS A 115 13.35 20.58 -0.38
N LYS A 116 12.26 20.41 -1.13
CA LYS A 116 11.54 19.15 -1.26
C LYS A 116 12.35 18.12 -2.06
N ASP A 117 13.14 17.29 -1.36
CA ASP A 117 13.79 16.13 -1.96
C ASP A 117 12.73 15.06 -2.23
N SER A 118 12.42 14.87 -3.51
CA SER A 118 11.52 13.81 -3.98
C SER A 118 12.28 12.78 -4.80
N THR A 119 12.09 11.50 -4.49
CA THR A 119 12.64 10.38 -5.25
C THR A 119 11.51 9.69 -6.00
N ARG A 120 11.70 9.40 -7.30
CA ARG A 120 10.77 8.60 -8.12
C ARG A 120 11.37 7.22 -8.38
N LEU A 121 10.60 6.18 -8.15
CA LEU A 121 10.90 4.80 -8.54
C LEU A 121 9.90 4.35 -9.60
N ASP A 122 10.39 4.02 -10.78
CA ASP A 122 9.56 3.59 -11.91
C ASP A 122 9.09 2.14 -11.72
N LEU A 123 7.77 1.92 -11.79
CA LEU A 123 7.14 0.59 -11.69
C LEU A 123 6.92 -0.06 -13.06
N THR A 124 7.09 0.67 -14.15
CA THR A 124 6.89 0.18 -15.53
C THR A 124 8.12 -0.56 -16.07
N ALA A 125 9.24 -0.52 -15.34
CA ALA A 125 10.45 -1.21 -15.73
C ALA A 125 10.27 -2.75 -15.69
N ASN A 126 10.84 -3.43 -16.67
CA ASN A 126 10.87 -4.89 -16.70
C ASN A 126 11.66 -5.42 -15.49
N LYS A 127 11.17 -6.51 -14.86
CA LYS A 127 11.82 -7.20 -13.73
C LYS A 127 11.89 -6.37 -12.43
N MET A 128 10.78 -5.78 -12.02
CA MET A 128 10.68 -5.21 -10.67
C MET A 128 10.58 -6.33 -9.62
N GLN A 129 11.34 -6.20 -8.54
CA GLN A 129 11.34 -7.13 -7.41
C GLN A 129 10.96 -6.40 -6.14
N VAL A 130 10.14 -7.05 -5.33
CA VAL A 130 9.70 -6.58 -4.02
C VAL A 130 10.02 -7.67 -3.01
N GLU A 131 10.86 -7.35 -2.04
CA GLU A 131 11.32 -8.31 -1.05
C GLU A 131 11.11 -7.77 0.36
N LYS A 132 10.67 -8.63 1.28
CA LYS A 132 10.68 -8.31 2.70
C LYS A 132 12.14 -8.23 3.15
N THR A 133 12.51 -7.12 3.75
CA THR A 133 13.86 -6.87 4.22
C THR A 133 13.86 -6.41 5.67
N LYS A 134 15.05 -6.28 6.22
CA LYS A 134 15.24 -5.76 7.56
C LYS A 134 16.19 -4.59 7.54
N VAL A 135 15.89 -3.56 8.31
CA VAL A 135 16.66 -2.31 8.35
C VAL A 135 17.00 -1.91 9.78
N GLY A 136 18.06 -1.13 9.94
CA GLY A 136 18.37 -0.48 11.20
C GLY A 136 19.76 0.18 11.19
N PRO A 137 20.01 1.04 12.19
CA PRO A 137 21.17 1.92 12.21
C PRO A 137 22.46 1.12 12.34
N PHE A 138 23.52 1.60 11.68
CA PHE A 138 24.87 1.03 11.74
C PHE A 138 24.95 -0.48 11.37
N GLY A 139 24.05 -0.96 10.51
CA GLY A 139 24.01 -2.38 10.11
C GLY A 139 23.38 -3.31 11.15
N VAL A 140 22.89 -2.78 12.28
CA VAL A 140 22.10 -3.54 13.25
C VAL A 140 20.67 -3.64 12.76
N VAL A 141 20.18 -4.85 12.60
CA VAL A 141 18.80 -5.11 12.17
C VAL A 141 17.83 -4.85 13.33
N LEU A 142 17.11 -3.72 13.29
CA LEU A 142 16.12 -3.35 14.32
C LEU A 142 14.67 -3.49 13.86
N PHE A 143 14.40 -3.30 12.57
CA PHE A 143 13.06 -3.36 12.00
C PHE A 143 13.00 -4.48 10.97
N ASP A 144 12.17 -5.49 11.23
CA ASP A 144 12.07 -6.70 10.41
C ASP A 144 10.90 -6.67 9.40
N SER A 145 10.19 -5.55 9.34
CA SER A 145 8.97 -5.35 8.57
C SER A 145 9.17 -4.34 7.43
N ALA A 146 10.42 -4.15 6.99
CA ALA A 146 10.73 -3.28 5.87
C ALA A 146 10.52 -4.01 4.53
N VAL A 147 10.39 -3.22 3.47
CA VAL A 147 10.25 -3.71 2.09
C VAL A 147 11.33 -3.04 1.23
N SER A 148 12.09 -3.85 0.50
CA SER A 148 13.01 -3.38 -0.53
C SER A 148 12.32 -3.48 -1.88
N ILE A 149 12.47 -2.45 -2.71
CA ILE A 149 11.98 -2.43 -4.09
C ILE A 149 13.16 -2.14 -4.99
N SER A 150 13.43 -3.03 -5.94
CA SER A 150 14.53 -2.89 -6.89
C SER A 150 14.03 -3.18 -8.30
N SER A 151 14.70 -2.58 -9.29
CA SER A 151 14.59 -2.99 -10.68
C SER A 151 15.80 -3.84 -11.02
N GLY A 152 15.57 -4.99 -11.65
CA GLY A 152 16.67 -5.83 -12.15
C GLY A 152 17.52 -5.07 -13.18
N PRO A 153 18.78 -5.51 -13.43
CA PRO A 153 19.58 -4.92 -14.49
C PRO A 153 18.84 -5.02 -15.84
N LYS A 154 18.95 -3.95 -16.65
CA LYS A 154 18.45 -3.92 -18.02
C LYS A 154 19.06 -5.04 -18.85
#